data_AF-D7S060-F1
#
_entry.id   AF-D7S060-F1
#
_cell.length_a   1.000
_cell.length_b   1.000
_cell.length_c   1.000
_cell.angle_alpha   90.00
_cell.angle_beta   90.00
_cell.angle_gamma   90.00
#
_symmetry.space_group_name_H-M   'P 1'
#
loop_
_entity.id
_entity.type
_entity.pdbx_description
1 polymer ?
#
loop_
_entity_poly.entity_id
_entity_poly.type
_entity_poly.pdbx_seq_one_letter_code
_entity_poly.pdbx_strand_id
1 'polypeptide(L)'
;MRNKKVTLAHIVVKTSVAIALAGAMGSSLLANSTTYAVSGKENKKSDVKYETTKVMEANATSSKEDNHVMHTLDGSMSTVWEENSPGGGVGEVLSYKFASPMRIGRILIVNGDTSSKENYYKKNRIAKADVKYYNGNKLVLFQKIELGDTYTKKPHHIEIDKKLDVDRIDIEVTEVHQGQNKDILALSEVTFGNMERDLFEKKFKEIKDKWVTDKQADEFIETADKYADKAVQMSAVASRAEYYRMYVSRKYHYKKEFVEKLKQVYKESGASHVTSKKDLMLAFDDAKRKSTIGRQENGLFVTSFAEDMALLFTDQGKLKSADQIENIKGVDSGRYSDGVYQYEYDSELTKNIDKLGYIRTASGDTPGANSLNIPGCQTWSGKHIENSESELIFPSISVKDLKSKAVLAEIDAKGYFEIIDPTIIAPNGDHKKVTGRFKIKKMQDRK
;
A
#
# COMPACT_ATOMS: atom_id res chain seq x y z
N MET A 1 -38.95 15.59 -27.98
CA MET A 1 -37.81 16.52 -27.84
C MET A 1 -36.87 15.97 -26.77
N ARG A 2 -35.71 15.42 -27.19
CA ARG A 2 -34.66 14.90 -26.30
C ARG A 2 -33.70 16.04 -25.96
N ASN A 3 -33.66 16.47 -24.70
CA ASN A 3 -32.62 17.38 -24.22
C ASN A 3 -31.45 16.57 -23.63
N LYS A 4 -30.32 16.60 -24.34
CA LYS A 4 -29.01 16.20 -23.82
C LYS A 4 -28.57 17.25 -22.79
N LYS A 5 -28.23 16.81 -21.58
CA LYS A 5 -27.33 17.56 -20.69
C LYS A 5 -25.99 16.84 -20.70
N VAL A 6 -25.02 17.45 -21.36
CA VAL A 6 -23.59 17.18 -21.19
C VAL A 6 -23.14 17.99 -19.99
N THR A 7 -22.53 17.36 -18.99
CA THR A 7 -21.88 18.07 -17.87
C THR A 7 -20.39 17.84 -17.92
N LEU A 8 -19.67 18.95 -18.12
CA LEU A 8 -18.23 19.14 -18.06
C LEU A 8 -17.70 18.69 -16.69
N ALA A 9 -16.78 17.74 -16.65
CA ALA A 9 -16.08 17.34 -15.43
C ALA A 9 -14.75 18.10 -15.32
N HIS A 10 -14.52 18.71 -14.16
CA HIS A 10 -13.39 19.57 -13.83
C HIS A 10 -12.03 18.93 -14.09
N ILE A 11 -11.33 19.39 -15.12
CA ILE A 11 -9.88 19.33 -15.26
C ILE A 11 -9.33 20.58 -14.56
N VAL A 12 -8.57 20.43 -13.48
CA VAL A 12 -7.86 21.56 -12.87
C VAL A 12 -6.59 21.80 -13.70
N VAL A 13 -6.68 22.68 -14.68
CA VAL A 13 -5.53 23.20 -15.42
C VAL A 13 -4.78 24.17 -14.51
N LYS A 14 -3.53 23.88 -14.17
CA LYS A 14 -2.63 24.89 -13.60
C LYS A 14 -1.88 25.57 -14.74
N THR A 15 -2.06 26.88 -14.89
CA THR A 15 -1.36 27.69 -15.89
C THR A 15 0.15 27.73 -15.63
N SER A 16 0.91 27.67 -16.71
CA SER A 16 2.34 27.34 -16.80
C SER A 16 3.31 28.36 -16.19
N VAL A 17 4.48 27.89 -15.75
CA VAL A 17 5.70 28.70 -15.55
C VAL A 17 6.55 28.56 -16.81
N ALA A 18 6.95 29.68 -17.42
CA ALA A 18 7.87 29.68 -18.55
C ALA A 18 9.28 29.25 -18.09
N ILE A 19 9.82 28.16 -18.64
CA ILE A 19 11.21 27.76 -18.43
C ILE A 19 12.04 28.30 -19.59
N ALA A 20 12.90 29.28 -19.33
CA ALA A 20 13.90 29.74 -20.29
C ALA A 20 15.08 28.76 -20.30
N LEU A 21 15.27 28.01 -21.39
CA LEU A 21 16.49 27.25 -21.63
C LEU A 21 17.57 28.22 -22.14
N ALA A 22 18.50 28.60 -21.28
CA ALA A 22 19.69 29.36 -21.67
C ALA A 22 20.71 28.42 -22.31
N GLY A 23 20.75 28.39 -23.65
CA GLY A 23 21.81 27.77 -24.45
C GLY A 23 22.20 28.73 -25.57
N ALA A 24 23.50 28.95 -25.75
CA ALA A 24 24.07 30.03 -26.55
C ALA A 24 23.62 30.01 -28.04
N MET A 25 23.25 31.21 -28.52
CA MET A 25 22.96 31.61 -29.90
C MET A 25 21.67 31.07 -30.55
N GLY A 26 20.61 31.89 -30.49
CA GLY A 26 19.56 31.96 -31.52
C GLY A 26 18.18 31.44 -31.14
N SER A 27 17.25 32.36 -30.90
CA SER A 27 15.79 32.19 -30.79
C SER A 27 15.25 31.61 -29.47
N SER A 28 14.67 32.47 -28.62
CA SER A 28 13.85 32.06 -27.48
C SER A 28 12.52 31.48 -27.98
N LEU A 29 12.41 30.16 -28.07
CA LEU A 29 11.13 29.47 -28.23
C LEU A 29 10.48 29.33 -26.85
N LEU A 30 9.36 30.03 -26.65
CA LEU A 30 8.47 29.83 -25.52
C LEU A 30 7.73 28.50 -25.72
N ALA A 31 8.18 27.43 -25.06
CA ALA A 31 7.43 26.17 -25.01
C ALA A 31 6.32 26.29 -23.95
N ASN A 32 5.06 26.36 -24.39
CA ASN A 32 3.90 26.29 -23.51
C ASN A 32 3.65 24.83 -23.11
N SER A 33 4.30 24.37 -22.05
CA SER A 33 4.01 23.06 -21.47
C SER A 33 2.81 23.12 -20.54
N THR A 34 1.86 22.18 -20.67
CA THR A 34 0.70 22.04 -19.76
C THR A 34 0.93 20.84 -18.85
N THR A 35 0.88 21.06 -17.53
CA THR A 35 1.03 19.98 -16.55
C THR A 35 -0.34 19.52 -16.08
N TYR A 36 -0.59 18.21 -16.16
CA TYR A 36 -1.84 17.60 -15.70
C TYR A 36 -1.58 16.80 -14.41
N ALA A 37 -2.39 17.06 -13.39
CA ALA A 37 -2.43 16.23 -12.19
C ALA A 37 -3.34 15.03 -12.44
N VAL A 38 -2.86 13.81 -12.14
CA VAL A 38 -3.64 12.59 -12.36
C VAL A 38 -4.64 12.36 -11.21
N SER A 39 -5.92 12.64 -11.43
CA SER A 39 -6.98 12.37 -10.44
C SER A 39 -7.42 10.91 -10.46
N GLY A 40 -7.44 10.24 -9.30
CA GLY A 40 -7.66 8.80 -9.18
C GLY A 40 -9.08 8.33 -9.41
N LYS A 41 -9.47 8.09 -10.67
CA LYS A 41 -10.54 7.14 -10.98
C LYS A 41 -9.90 5.82 -11.41
N GLU A 42 -10.31 4.72 -10.78
CA GLU A 42 -9.93 3.36 -11.18
C GLU A 42 -10.32 3.15 -12.66
N ASN A 43 -9.32 2.88 -13.51
CA ASN A 43 -9.55 2.59 -14.92
C ASN A 43 -10.35 1.28 -15.06
N LYS A 44 -11.33 1.27 -15.98
CA LYS A 44 -12.06 0.06 -16.37
C LYS A 44 -11.06 -1.00 -16.86
N LYS A 45 -11.33 -2.26 -16.49
CA LYS A 45 -10.55 -3.46 -16.86
C LYS A 45 -10.01 -3.38 -18.29
N SER A 46 -8.69 -3.29 -18.43
CA SER A 46 -8.00 -3.58 -19.68
C SER A 46 -7.79 -5.09 -19.79
N ASP A 47 -7.92 -5.64 -21.00
CA ASP A 47 -7.72 -7.07 -21.29
C ASP A 47 -6.22 -7.50 -21.28
N VAL A 48 -5.33 -6.64 -20.79
CA VAL A 48 -3.88 -6.86 -20.76
C VAL A 48 -3.36 -6.70 -19.32
N LYS A 49 -3.01 -7.82 -18.68
CA LYS A 49 -2.47 -7.90 -17.32
C LYS A 49 -1.00 -7.40 -17.25
N TYR A 50 -0.78 -6.10 -17.35
CA TYR A 50 0.48 -5.49 -16.91
C TYR A 50 0.19 -4.62 -15.69
N GLU A 51 0.76 -4.94 -14.53
CA GLU A 51 0.58 -4.13 -13.31
C GLU A 51 1.35 -2.80 -13.45
N THR A 52 0.63 -1.68 -13.33
CA THR A 52 1.11 -0.34 -13.69
C THR A 52 1.42 0.49 -12.45
N THR A 53 2.50 1.27 -12.51
CA THR A 53 2.78 2.32 -11.51
C THR A 53 1.86 3.51 -11.71
N LYS A 54 1.31 4.04 -10.62
CA LYS A 54 0.56 5.30 -10.65
C LYS A 54 1.48 6.50 -10.96
N VAL A 55 1.27 7.12 -12.11
CA VAL A 55 1.83 8.44 -12.46
C VAL A 55 1.04 9.53 -11.71
N MET A 56 1.75 10.52 -11.15
CA MET A 56 1.15 11.62 -10.39
C MET A 56 1.04 12.91 -11.19
N GLU A 57 2.04 13.20 -12.01
CA GLU A 57 2.06 14.34 -12.92
C GLU A 57 2.53 13.85 -14.30
N ALA A 58 1.84 14.28 -15.35
CA ALA A 58 2.24 14.06 -16.73
C ALA A 58 2.27 15.40 -17.48
N ASN A 59 3.28 15.56 -18.33
CA ASN A 59 3.49 16.76 -19.14
C ASN A 59 4.04 16.33 -20.51
N ALA A 60 3.68 17.06 -21.56
CA ALA A 60 4.32 16.98 -22.86
C ALA A 60 4.73 18.39 -23.31
N THR A 61 5.84 18.51 -24.05
CA THR A 61 6.31 19.79 -24.62
C THR A 61 5.19 20.52 -25.35
N SER A 62 4.38 19.78 -26.11
CA SER A 62 3.12 20.26 -26.67
C SER A 62 2.00 19.22 -26.55
N SER A 63 0.77 19.69 -26.71
CA SER A 63 -0.42 18.85 -26.75
C SER A 63 -1.52 19.57 -27.52
N LYS A 64 -2.31 18.84 -28.31
CA LYS A 64 -3.60 19.36 -28.79
C LYS A 64 -4.60 19.39 -27.64
N GLU A 65 -5.55 20.32 -27.72
CA GLU A 65 -6.56 20.55 -26.68
C GLU A 65 -7.35 19.27 -26.36
N ASP A 66 -7.86 18.59 -27.38
CA ASP A 66 -8.64 17.35 -27.21
C ASP A 66 -7.77 16.09 -27.10
N ASN A 67 -6.49 16.13 -27.47
CA ASN A 67 -5.59 14.97 -27.53
C ASN A 67 -4.35 15.20 -26.66
N HIS A 68 -4.58 15.41 -25.36
CA HIS A 68 -3.56 15.77 -24.39
C HIS A 68 -2.82 14.55 -23.79
N VAL A 69 -1.66 14.80 -23.14
CA VAL A 69 -0.76 13.77 -22.59
C VAL A 69 -1.44 12.74 -21.68
N MET A 70 -2.53 13.10 -20.99
CA MET A 70 -3.28 12.18 -20.13
C MET A 70 -3.91 10.99 -20.87
N HIS A 71 -4.11 11.10 -22.19
CA HIS A 71 -4.55 9.97 -23.00
C HIS A 71 -3.49 8.87 -23.12
N THR A 72 -2.23 9.16 -22.78
CA THR A 72 -1.19 8.11 -22.69
C THR A 72 -1.26 7.27 -21.42
N LEU A 73 -2.21 7.53 -20.53
CA LEU A 73 -2.30 6.92 -19.19
C LEU A 73 -3.71 6.40 -18.85
N ASP A 74 -4.65 6.44 -19.80
CA ASP A 74 -6.05 6.09 -19.55
C ASP A 74 -6.36 4.60 -19.82
N GLY A 75 -5.39 3.86 -20.37
CA GLY A 75 -5.48 2.44 -20.67
C GLY A 75 -6.31 2.13 -21.92
N SER A 76 -6.61 3.13 -22.74
CA SER A 76 -7.51 2.99 -23.88
C SER A 76 -6.76 3.07 -25.22
N MET A 77 -6.89 2.01 -26.01
CA MET A 77 -6.31 1.96 -27.36
C MET A 77 -7.08 2.81 -28.39
N SER A 78 -8.09 3.58 -27.96
CA SER A 78 -8.92 4.43 -28.81
C SER A 78 -8.75 5.93 -28.55
N THR A 79 -8.02 6.30 -27.52
CA THR A 79 -7.59 7.68 -27.22
C THR A 79 -6.11 7.81 -27.52
N VAL A 80 -5.64 9.04 -27.68
CA VAL A 80 -4.27 9.31 -28.13
C VAL A 80 -3.82 10.68 -27.66
N TRP A 81 -2.53 10.81 -27.37
CA TRP A 81 -1.87 12.11 -27.31
C TRP A 81 -1.40 12.49 -28.72
N GLU A 82 -1.61 13.75 -29.09
CA GLU A 82 -1.03 14.34 -30.30
C GLU A 82 -0.23 15.59 -29.95
N GLU A 83 0.93 15.71 -30.57
CA GLU A 83 1.71 16.95 -30.52
C GLU A 83 0.93 18.12 -31.12
N ASN A 84 1.33 19.34 -30.74
CA ASN A 84 0.84 20.58 -31.30
C ASN A 84 1.98 21.57 -31.62
N SER A 85 3.14 21.03 -31.99
CA SER A 85 4.33 21.79 -32.38
C SER A 85 4.67 21.56 -33.86
N PRO A 86 5.32 22.53 -34.53
CA PRO A 86 5.98 22.28 -35.81
C PRO A 86 7.14 21.27 -35.64
N GLY A 87 7.37 20.41 -36.64
CA GLY A 87 8.52 19.50 -36.67
C GLY A 87 8.17 18.00 -36.72
N GLY A 88 6.88 17.65 -36.70
CA GLY A 88 6.44 16.27 -36.88
C GLY A 88 6.84 15.32 -35.74
N GLY A 89 7.10 15.85 -34.55
CA GLY A 89 7.38 15.10 -33.34
C GLY A 89 8.82 15.09 -32.88
N VAL A 90 9.79 15.47 -33.72
CA VAL A 90 11.21 15.46 -33.31
C VAL A 90 11.47 16.58 -32.31
N GLY A 91 12.05 16.23 -31.16
CA GLY A 91 12.29 17.13 -30.03
C GLY A 91 11.13 17.22 -29.03
N GLU A 92 10.00 16.57 -29.30
CA GLU A 92 8.92 16.47 -28.31
C GLU A 92 9.37 15.62 -27.12
N VAL A 93 9.02 16.06 -25.92
CA VAL A 93 9.36 15.39 -24.67
C VAL A 93 8.08 15.09 -23.92
N LEU A 94 7.87 13.82 -23.56
CA LEU A 94 6.84 13.40 -22.63
C LEU A 94 7.48 13.11 -21.28
N SER A 95 7.05 13.80 -20.23
CA SER A 95 7.58 13.71 -18.87
C SER A 95 6.52 13.12 -17.93
N TYR A 96 6.89 12.05 -17.23
CA TYR A 96 6.05 11.33 -16.28
C TYR A 96 6.71 11.29 -14.91
N LYS A 97 6.01 11.80 -13.89
CA LYS A 97 6.52 11.89 -12.52
C LYS A 97 5.71 11.03 -11.57
N PHE A 98 6.39 10.31 -10.69
CA PHE A 98 5.82 9.41 -9.69
C PHE A 98 5.72 10.08 -8.31
N ALA A 99 4.95 9.47 -7.41
CA ALA A 99 4.74 10.00 -6.06
C ALA A 99 6.02 10.01 -5.21
N SER A 100 6.94 9.09 -5.49
CA SER A 100 8.21 8.93 -4.80
C SER A 100 9.17 8.14 -5.67
N PRO A 101 10.49 8.22 -5.44
CA PRO A 101 11.45 7.35 -6.09
C PRO A 101 11.08 5.86 -5.91
N MET A 102 11.07 5.10 -7.02
CA MET A 102 10.78 3.66 -7.03
C MET A 102 11.55 2.93 -8.15
N ARG A 103 11.62 1.61 -8.09
CA ARG A 103 12.30 0.80 -9.12
C ARG A 103 11.33 0.52 -10.26
N ILE A 104 11.43 1.34 -11.30
CA ILE A 104 10.82 1.05 -12.58
C ILE A 104 11.67 -0.05 -13.26
N GLY A 105 11.06 -1.20 -13.51
CA GLY A 105 11.74 -2.33 -14.17
C GLY A 105 11.59 -2.30 -15.69
N ARG A 106 10.52 -1.68 -16.18
CA ARG A 106 10.21 -1.60 -17.61
C ARG A 106 9.32 -0.40 -17.94
N ILE A 107 9.44 0.08 -19.17
CA ILE A 107 8.48 0.97 -19.81
C ILE A 107 7.78 0.20 -20.93
N LEU A 108 6.47 0.31 -21.00
CA LEU A 108 5.62 -0.27 -22.03
C LEU A 108 5.06 0.87 -22.87
N ILE A 109 5.36 0.90 -24.18
CA ILE A 109 4.92 1.96 -25.08
C ILE A 109 4.04 1.39 -26.19
N VAL A 110 2.80 1.87 -26.32
CA VAL A 110 1.95 1.61 -27.49
C VAL A 110 2.09 2.79 -28.44
N ASN A 111 2.93 2.61 -29.46
CA ASN A 111 3.37 3.66 -30.37
C ASN A 111 2.28 4.04 -31.40
N GLY A 112 2.25 5.31 -31.82
CA GLY A 112 1.32 5.80 -32.84
C GLY A 112 -0.13 5.95 -32.35
N ASP A 113 -1.03 6.31 -33.27
CA ASP A 113 -2.48 6.25 -33.06
C ASP A 113 -2.99 4.85 -33.43
N THR A 114 -3.24 4.02 -32.42
CA THR A 114 -3.66 2.63 -32.64
C THR A 114 -5.18 2.44 -32.72
N SER A 115 -5.96 3.51 -32.79
CA SER A 115 -7.43 3.43 -32.90
C SER A 115 -7.87 2.67 -34.15
N SER A 116 -7.11 2.78 -35.24
CA SER A 116 -7.26 1.99 -36.46
C SER A 116 -5.91 1.86 -37.19
N LYS A 117 -5.80 0.86 -38.09
CA LYS A 117 -4.61 0.70 -38.94
C LYS A 117 -4.39 1.92 -39.85
N GLU A 118 -5.46 2.53 -40.32
CA GLU A 118 -5.40 3.74 -41.14
C GLU A 118 -4.82 4.91 -40.35
N ASN A 119 -5.33 5.17 -39.14
CA ASN A 119 -4.84 6.26 -38.30
C ASN A 119 -3.37 6.09 -37.90
N TYR A 120 -2.95 4.84 -37.64
CA TYR A 120 -1.56 4.51 -37.34
C TYR A 120 -0.60 4.98 -38.44
N TYR A 121 -0.88 4.66 -39.70
CA TYR A 121 -0.04 5.07 -40.83
C TYR A 121 -0.29 6.50 -41.30
N LYS A 122 -1.42 7.10 -40.91
CA LYS A 122 -1.74 8.49 -41.23
C LYS A 122 -0.87 9.48 -40.47
N LYS A 123 -0.55 9.22 -39.20
CA LYS A 123 0.21 10.14 -38.32
C LYS A 123 1.63 9.64 -38.10
N ASN A 124 2.57 10.51 -37.77
CA ASN A 124 3.91 10.11 -37.38
C ASN A 124 3.90 9.24 -36.12
N ARG A 125 4.92 8.40 -36.00
CA ARG A 125 5.11 7.44 -34.92
C ARG A 125 6.57 7.56 -34.45
N ILE A 126 6.86 7.27 -33.19
CA ILE A 126 8.23 7.36 -32.68
C ILE A 126 9.07 6.27 -33.37
N ALA A 127 10.20 6.64 -33.98
CA ALA A 127 11.18 5.68 -34.50
C ALA A 127 12.32 5.50 -33.51
N LYS A 128 12.83 6.60 -32.94
CA LYS A 128 13.86 6.59 -31.90
C LYS A 128 13.56 7.61 -30.83
N ALA A 129 13.97 7.32 -29.61
CA ALA A 129 13.85 8.25 -28.49
C ALA A 129 15.01 8.11 -27.50
N ASP A 130 15.32 9.21 -26.84
CA ASP A 130 16.21 9.32 -25.70
C ASP A 130 15.35 9.27 -24.43
N VAL A 131 15.47 8.18 -23.66
CA VAL A 131 14.78 8.00 -22.38
C VAL A 131 15.70 8.37 -21.22
N LYS A 132 15.31 9.39 -20.46
CA LYS A 132 16.06 9.95 -19.34
C LYS A 132 15.32 9.65 -18.03
N TYR A 133 16.03 9.08 -17.06
CA TYR A 133 15.48 8.68 -15.78
C TYR A 133 16.09 9.56 -14.69
N TYR A 134 15.26 10.12 -13.82
CA TYR A 134 15.69 11.03 -12.77
C TYR A 134 15.30 10.53 -11.38
N ASN A 135 16.10 10.93 -10.41
CA ASN A 135 15.78 10.89 -8.99
C ASN A 135 16.00 12.30 -8.44
N GLY A 136 14.91 12.99 -8.12
CA GLY A 136 14.90 14.43 -7.94
C GLY A 136 15.38 15.13 -9.22
N ASN A 137 16.41 15.96 -9.09
CA ASN A 137 17.00 16.68 -10.23
C ASN A 137 18.19 15.94 -10.87
N LYS A 138 18.56 14.76 -10.37
CA LYS A 138 19.72 14.02 -10.84
C LYS A 138 19.31 13.03 -11.92
N LEU A 139 19.91 13.13 -13.11
CA LEU A 139 19.84 12.09 -14.13
C LEU A 139 20.57 10.83 -13.62
N VAL A 140 19.84 9.74 -13.43
CA VAL A 140 20.37 8.46 -12.90
C VAL A 140 20.58 7.41 -14.00
N LEU A 141 19.87 7.54 -15.11
CA LEU A 141 20.03 6.67 -16.29
C LEU A 141 19.63 7.42 -17.56
N PHE A 142 20.28 7.06 -18.65
CA PHE A 142 19.97 7.49 -20.00
C PHE A 142 19.99 6.25 -20.91
N GLN A 143 18.95 6.08 -21.73
CA GLN A 143 18.84 4.98 -22.68
C GLN A 143 18.37 5.50 -24.03
N LYS A 144 18.97 5.00 -25.10
CA LYS A 144 18.46 5.21 -26.46
C LYS A 144 17.59 4.01 -26.83
N ILE A 145 16.39 4.27 -27.32
CA ILE A 145 15.47 3.22 -27.75
C ILE A 145 15.14 3.37 -29.22
N GLU A 146 14.85 2.25 -29.87
CA GLU A 146 14.32 2.20 -31.23
C GLU A 146 13.00 1.42 -31.21
N LEU A 147 12.00 1.93 -31.93
CA LEU A 147 10.68 1.33 -32.02
C LEU A 147 10.38 0.96 -33.48
N GLY A 148 9.89 -0.25 -33.70
CA GLY A 148 9.54 -0.74 -35.03
C GLY A 148 8.30 -0.05 -35.60
N ASP A 149 8.23 0.05 -36.93
CA ASP A 149 7.06 0.57 -37.66
C ASP A 149 6.10 -0.56 -38.04
N THR A 150 5.32 -1.05 -37.07
CA THR A 150 4.34 -2.11 -37.32
C THR A 150 3.08 -1.83 -36.53
N TYR A 151 1.95 -1.72 -37.23
CA TYR A 151 0.65 -1.58 -36.58
C TYR A 151 0.37 -2.76 -35.64
N THR A 152 0.34 -2.47 -34.35
CA THR A 152 0.02 -3.41 -33.28
C THR A 152 -0.57 -2.65 -32.11
N LYS A 153 -1.49 -3.28 -31.37
CA LYS A 153 -1.98 -2.79 -30.08
C LYS A 153 -1.18 -3.35 -28.91
N LYS A 154 -0.17 -4.20 -29.18
CA LYS A 154 0.72 -4.72 -28.15
C LYS A 154 1.81 -3.69 -27.85
N PRO A 155 2.15 -3.44 -26.58
CA PRO A 155 3.19 -2.49 -26.24
C PRO A 155 4.57 -3.01 -26.66
N HIS A 156 5.47 -2.08 -26.98
CA HIS A 156 6.90 -2.30 -27.02
C HIS A 156 7.45 -2.29 -25.60
N HIS A 157 8.29 -3.27 -25.27
CA HIS A 157 8.90 -3.42 -23.96
C HIS A 157 10.29 -2.80 -23.96
N ILE A 158 10.53 -1.86 -23.06
CA ILE A 158 11.84 -1.28 -22.79
C ILE A 158 12.23 -1.72 -21.38
N GLU A 159 13.12 -2.68 -21.30
CA GLU A 159 13.61 -3.21 -20.03
C GLU A 159 14.65 -2.25 -19.41
N ILE A 160 14.72 -2.22 -18.09
CA ILE A 160 15.68 -1.41 -17.33
C ILE A 160 16.52 -2.37 -16.48
N ASP A 161 17.69 -2.73 -17.00
CA ASP A 161 18.57 -3.73 -16.35
C ASP A 161 19.28 -3.22 -15.09
N LYS A 162 19.01 -1.98 -14.67
CA LYS A 162 19.63 -1.36 -13.49
C LYS A 162 18.61 -1.16 -12.37
N LYS A 163 19.00 -1.57 -11.17
CA LYS A 163 18.25 -1.32 -9.93
C LYS A 163 18.44 0.14 -9.50
N LEU A 164 17.65 1.05 -10.07
CA LEU A 164 17.71 2.48 -9.77
C LEU A 164 16.37 2.96 -9.24
N ASP A 165 16.43 3.88 -8.27
CA ASP A 165 15.25 4.56 -7.76
C ASP A 165 15.00 5.77 -8.66
N VAL A 166 13.81 5.83 -9.27
CA VAL A 166 13.39 6.82 -10.26
C VAL A 166 12.10 7.48 -9.80
N ASP A 167 12.04 8.80 -9.83
CA ASP A 167 10.82 9.58 -9.55
C ASP A 167 10.30 10.35 -10.77
N ARG A 168 11.09 10.48 -11.85
CA ARG A 168 10.65 11.05 -13.12
C ARG A 168 11.31 10.34 -14.30
N ILE A 169 10.54 10.14 -15.38
CA ILE A 169 11.03 9.64 -16.67
C ILE A 169 10.63 10.64 -17.74
N ASP A 170 11.61 11.06 -18.54
CA ASP A 170 11.41 11.87 -19.73
C ASP A 170 11.68 10.99 -20.96
N ILE A 171 10.77 11.00 -21.94
CA ILE A 171 10.91 10.34 -23.24
C ILE A 171 11.01 11.45 -24.28
N GLU A 172 12.21 11.67 -24.81
CA GLU A 172 12.49 12.67 -25.84
C GLU A 172 12.55 12.00 -27.21
N VAL A 173 11.69 12.42 -28.13
CA VAL A 173 11.63 11.84 -29.47
C VAL A 173 12.77 12.39 -30.31
N THR A 174 13.62 11.51 -30.84
CA THR A 174 14.80 11.90 -31.63
C THR A 174 14.62 11.59 -33.12
N GLU A 175 13.74 10.64 -33.47
CA GLU A 175 13.44 10.27 -34.86
C GLU A 175 12.00 9.74 -34.95
N VAL A 176 11.34 9.94 -36.10
CA VAL A 176 9.97 9.48 -36.35
C VAL A 176 9.85 8.66 -37.63
N HIS A 177 8.94 7.68 -37.61
CA HIS A 177 8.43 7.04 -38.83
C HIS A 177 7.38 7.97 -39.43
N GLN A 178 7.61 8.44 -40.65
CA GLN A 178 6.71 9.40 -41.30
C GLN A 178 5.37 8.76 -41.64
N GLY A 179 4.28 9.42 -41.24
CA GLY A 179 2.93 9.12 -41.71
C GLY A 179 2.60 9.83 -43.02
N GLN A 180 1.37 9.62 -43.49
CA GLN A 180 0.81 10.38 -44.62
C GLN A 180 0.68 11.87 -44.29
N ASN A 181 0.33 12.19 -43.05
CA ASN A 181 0.41 13.50 -42.45
C ASN A 181 1.70 13.59 -41.63
N LYS A 182 2.65 14.38 -42.15
CA LYS A 182 4.01 14.50 -41.60
C LYS A 182 4.11 15.46 -40.43
N ASP A 183 3.03 16.15 -40.09
CA ASP A 183 3.05 17.26 -39.13
C ASP A 183 2.50 16.87 -37.76
N ILE A 184 2.10 15.60 -37.57
CA ILE A 184 1.45 15.15 -36.33
C ILE A 184 2.08 13.83 -35.89
N LEU A 185 2.84 13.87 -34.80
CA LEU A 185 3.16 12.72 -33.97
C LEU A 185 1.98 12.32 -33.06
N ALA A 186 1.78 11.01 -32.92
CA ALA A 186 0.76 10.45 -32.05
C ALA A 186 1.32 9.32 -31.16
N LEU A 187 0.78 9.21 -29.95
CA LEU A 187 1.10 8.13 -29.01
C LEU A 187 -0.14 7.67 -28.24
N SER A 188 -0.46 6.38 -28.31
CA SER A 188 -1.62 5.82 -27.62
C SER A 188 -1.39 5.66 -26.13
N GLU A 189 -0.35 4.94 -25.69
CA GLU A 189 -0.20 4.58 -24.27
C GLU A 189 1.26 4.47 -23.83
N VAL A 190 1.51 4.87 -22.58
CA VAL A 190 2.77 4.66 -21.86
C VAL A 190 2.48 4.10 -20.48
N THR A 191 3.10 2.98 -20.15
CA THR A 191 2.92 2.30 -18.86
C THR A 191 4.27 1.98 -18.24
N PHE A 192 4.35 2.07 -16.91
CA PHE A 192 5.58 1.83 -16.16
C PHE A 192 5.41 0.63 -15.21
N GLY A 193 6.19 -0.42 -15.41
CA GLY A 193 6.16 -1.61 -14.57
C GLY A 193 6.88 -1.39 -13.23
N ASN A 194 6.17 -1.64 -12.13
CA ASN A 194 6.68 -1.49 -10.76
C ASN A 194 7.35 -2.79 -10.28
N MET A 195 8.68 -2.80 -10.15
CA MET A 195 9.38 -4.00 -9.66
C MET A 195 9.05 -4.32 -8.20
N GLU A 196 8.82 -3.33 -7.36
CA GLU A 196 8.54 -3.57 -5.94
C GLU A 196 7.23 -4.33 -5.73
N ARG A 197 6.19 -3.99 -6.50
CA ARG A 197 4.89 -4.67 -6.42
C ARG A 197 4.97 -6.10 -6.97
N ASP A 198 5.67 -6.30 -8.08
CA ASP A 198 5.94 -7.65 -8.62
C ASP A 198 6.70 -8.52 -7.61
N LEU A 199 7.72 -7.95 -6.95
CA LEU A 199 8.51 -8.65 -5.92
C LEU A 199 7.68 -8.92 -4.65
N PHE A 200 6.79 -8.00 -4.27
CA PHE A 200 5.84 -8.19 -3.18
C PHE A 200 4.92 -9.38 -3.47
N GLU A 201 4.28 -9.41 -4.63
CA GLU A 201 3.39 -10.51 -5.02
C GLU A 201 4.15 -11.85 -5.07
N LYS A 202 5.35 -11.84 -5.66
CA LYS A 202 6.23 -13.02 -5.68
C LYS A 202 6.55 -13.52 -4.28
N LYS A 203 6.93 -12.61 -3.36
CA LYS A 203 7.23 -12.98 -1.97
C LYS A 203 5.99 -13.52 -1.26
N PHE A 204 4.83 -12.88 -1.43
CA PHE A 204 3.58 -13.38 -0.86
C PHE A 204 3.27 -14.80 -1.34
N LYS A 205 3.33 -15.06 -2.65
CA LYS A 205 3.12 -16.40 -3.22
C LYS A 205 4.09 -17.45 -2.67
N GLU A 206 5.34 -17.07 -2.42
CA GLU A 206 6.36 -17.94 -1.82
C GLU A 206 6.03 -18.34 -0.38
N ILE A 207 5.52 -17.40 0.42
CA ILE A 207 5.27 -17.61 1.86
C ILE A 207 3.80 -17.88 2.21
N LYS A 208 2.89 -17.89 1.22
CA LYS A 208 1.45 -18.04 1.42
C LYS A 208 1.15 -19.26 2.27
N ASP A 209 0.47 -19.03 3.39
CA ASP A 209 0.04 -20.13 4.25
C ASP A 209 -1.07 -20.96 3.59
N LYS A 210 -1.09 -22.26 3.88
CA LYS A 210 -2.07 -23.20 3.29
C LYS A 210 -3.53 -22.88 3.61
N TRP A 211 -3.78 -22.16 4.69
CA TRP A 211 -5.12 -21.76 5.11
C TRP A 211 -5.63 -20.51 4.38
N VAL A 212 -4.76 -19.79 3.66
CA VAL A 212 -5.16 -18.60 2.89
C VAL A 212 -5.88 -19.05 1.61
N THR A 213 -7.16 -18.69 1.51
CA THR A 213 -8.00 -18.96 0.34
C THR A 213 -7.54 -18.16 -0.88
N ASP A 214 -7.87 -18.61 -2.09
CA ASP A 214 -7.54 -17.86 -3.31
C ASP A 214 -8.20 -16.48 -3.35
N LYS A 215 -9.43 -16.37 -2.81
CA LYS A 215 -10.10 -15.07 -2.64
C LYS A 215 -9.32 -14.12 -1.73
N GLN A 216 -8.83 -14.59 -0.58
CA GLN A 216 -8.02 -13.77 0.31
C GLN A 216 -6.68 -13.40 -0.34
N ALA A 217 -6.08 -14.31 -1.09
CA ALA A 217 -4.85 -14.06 -1.82
C ALA A 217 -5.03 -12.96 -2.88
N ASP A 218 -6.10 -13.03 -3.67
CA ASP A 218 -6.43 -12.00 -4.67
C ASP A 218 -6.70 -10.66 -3.98
N GLU A 219 -7.53 -10.62 -2.93
CA GLU A 219 -7.79 -9.39 -2.16
C GLU A 219 -6.51 -8.81 -1.54
N PHE A 220 -5.58 -9.65 -1.06
CA PHE A 220 -4.31 -9.21 -0.46
C PHE A 220 -3.43 -8.49 -1.49
N ILE A 221 -3.33 -9.02 -2.70
CA ILE A 221 -2.58 -8.41 -3.80
C ILE A 221 -3.27 -7.14 -4.31
N GLU A 222 -4.58 -7.19 -4.55
CA GLU A 222 -5.35 -6.05 -5.06
C GLU A 222 -5.35 -4.83 -4.12
N THR A 223 -5.35 -5.08 -2.81
CA THR A 223 -5.41 -4.02 -1.79
C THR A 223 -4.06 -3.49 -1.35
N ALA A 224 -2.95 -4.10 -1.76
CA ALA A 224 -1.61 -3.82 -1.23
C ALA A 224 -1.22 -2.33 -1.30
N ASP A 225 -1.55 -1.64 -2.40
CA ASP A 225 -1.27 -0.20 -2.56
C ASP A 225 -2.05 0.67 -1.57
N LYS A 226 -3.29 0.29 -1.22
CA LYS A 226 -4.10 1.02 -0.25
C LYS A 226 -3.48 0.94 1.15
N TYR A 227 -2.95 -0.22 1.53
CA TYR A 227 -2.25 -0.40 2.80
C TYR A 227 -0.88 0.29 2.82
N ALA A 228 -0.15 0.28 1.69
CA ALA A 228 1.09 1.03 1.53
C ALA A 228 0.84 2.54 1.67
N ASP A 229 -0.23 3.07 1.07
CA ASP A 229 -0.67 4.46 1.21
C ASP A 229 -1.01 4.82 2.65
N LYS A 230 -1.80 3.98 3.34
CA LYS A 230 -2.15 4.18 4.75
C LYS A 230 -0.88 4.29 5.61
N ALA A 231 0.09 3.41 5.39
CA ALA A 231 1.37 3.45 6.11
C ALA A 231 2.16 4.74 5.85
N VAL A 232 2.15 5.27 4.61
CA VAL A 232 2.79 6.55 4.29
C VAL A 232 2.07 7.72 4.98
N GLN A 233 0.74 7.75 4.93
CA GLN A 233 -0.07 8.81 5.56
C GLN A 233 0.12 8.85 7.08
N MET A 234 0.29 7.68 7.71
CA MET A 234 0.60 7.56 9.13
C MET A 234 2.05 7.90 9.47
N SER A 235 2.89 8.23 8.49
CA SER A 235 4.35 8.40 8.63
C SER A 235 5.07 7.15 9.17
N ALA A 236 4.47 5.96 8.99
CA ALA A 236 5.05 4.69 9.38
C ALA A 236 6.23 4.31 8.47
N VAL A 237 6.07 4.57 7.17
CA VAL A 237 7.07 4.26 6.13
C VAL A 237 7.33 5.50 5.28
N ALA A 238 8.51 5.58 4.66
CA ALA A 238 8.91 6.74 3.88
C ALA A 238 8.15 6.87 2.54
N SER A 239 7.77 5.74 1.94
CA SER A 239 7.08 5.66 0.65
C SER A 239 6.41 4.29 0.47
N ARG A 240 5.57 4.16 -0.57
CA ARG A 240 5.02 2.84 -0.98
C ARG A 240 6.12 1.87 -1.38
N ALA A 241 7.15 2.35 -2.08
CA ALA A 241 8.28 1.52 -2.49
C ALA A 241 9.00 0.94 -1.26
N GLU A 242 9.21 1.76 -0.23
CA GLU A 242 9.84 1.32 1.02
C GLU A 242 8.97 0.28 1.75
N TYR A 243 7.65 0.48 1.80
CA TYR A 243 6.71 -0.52 2.33
C TYR A 243 6.89 -1.90 1.67
N TYR A 244 6.92 -1.95 0.34
CA TYR A 244 7.11 -3.20 -0.39
C TYR A 244 8.50 -3.80 -0.16
N ARG A 245 9.55 -2.99 -0.11
CA ARG A 245 10.92 -3.45 0.20
C ARG A 245 11.02 -4.06 1.60
N MET A 246 10.39 -3.42 2.59
CA MET A 246 10.29 -3.97 3.95
C MET A 246 9.56 -5.32 3.94
N TYR A 247 8.42 -5.42 3.25
CA TYR A 247 7.69 -6.69 3.13
C TYR A 247 8.54 -7.79 2.47
N VAL A 248 9.26 -7.48 1.38
CA VAL A 248 10.08 -8.47 0.65
C VAL A 248 11.29 -8.91 1.48
N SER A 249 11.94 -7.99 2.19
CA SER A 249 13.11 -8.29 3.01
C SER A 249 12.79 -9.04 4.32
N ARG A 250 11.50 -9.05 4.71
CA ARG A 250 10.99 -9.53 6.00
C ARG A 250 11.54 -8.77 7.22
N LYS A 251 12.25 -7.65 7.01
CA LYS A 251 12.86 -6.85 8.08
C LYS A 251 12.14 -5.52 8.18
N TYR A 252 11.24 -5.39 9.16
CA TYR A 252 10.45 -4.18 9.30
C TYR A 252 11.12 -3.23 10.29
N HIS A 253 11.40 -2.00 9.86
CA HIS A 253 11.99 -0.94 10.66
C HIS A 253 11.18 0.35 10.56
N TYR A 254 11.17 1.12 11.64
CA TYR A 254 10.37 2.33 11.76
C TYR A 254 11.17 3.44 12.43
N LYS A 255 10.85 4.71 12.11
CA LYS A 255 11.45 5.86 12.79
C LYS A 255 11.02 5.86 14.26
N LYS A 256 11.96 6.17 15.16
CA LYS A 256 11.70 6.24 16.61
C LYS A 256 10.52 7.16 16.94
N GLU A 257 10.47 8.34 16.32
CA GLU A 257 9.39 9.31 16.51
C GLU A 257 8.00 8.73 16.18
N PHE A 258 7.87 8.00 15.07
CA PHE A 258 6.63 7.34 14.71
C PHE A 258 6.21 6.30 15.76
N VAL A 259 7.14 5.44 16.17
CA VAL A 259 6.85 4.39 17.17
C VAL A 259 6.46 5.02 18.52
N GLU A 260 7.13 6.08 18.96
CA GLU A 260 6.78 6.78 20.20
C GLU A 260 5.40 7.44 20.12
N LYS A 261 5.04 8.05 18.99
CA LYS A 261 3.69 8.57 18.75
C LYS A 261 2.64 7.47 18.79
N LEU A 262 2.93 6.31 18.19
CA LEU A 262 2.00 5.18 18.21
C LEU A 262 1.83 4.62 19.62
N LYS A 263 2.93 4.39 20.36
CA LYS A 263 2.88 3.93 21.76
C LYS A 263 2.07 4.86 22.66
N GLN A 264 2.00 6.16 22.36
CA GLN A 264 1.19 7.10 23.15
C GLN A 264 -0.29 6.72 23.13
N VAL A 265 -0.83 6.28 21.99
CA VAL A 265 -2.22 5.79 21.86
C VAL A 265 -2.49 4.61 22.80
N TYR A 266 -1.53 3.69 22.88
CA TYR A 266 -1.60 2.52 23.76
C TYR A 266 -1.43 2.89 25.23
N LYS A 267 -0.55 3.85 25.55
CA LYS A 267 -0.37 4.34 26.93
C LYS A 267 -1.61 5.04 27.45
N GLU A 268 -2.38 5.70 26.59
CA GLU A 268 -3.62 6.39 26.97
C GLU A 268 -4.77 5.43 27.21
N SER A 269 -4.98 4.49 26.28
CA SER A 269 -6.16 3.61 26.31
C SER A 269 -5.92 2.22 26.90
N GLY A 270 -4.67 1.76 26.95
CA GLY A 270 -4.32 0.36 27.14
C GLY A 270 -4.13 -0.39 25.81
N ALA A 271 -3.92 -1.69 25.90
CA ALA A 271 -3.75 -2.58 24.74
C ALA A 271 -4.76 -3.72 24.75
N SER A 272 -5.12 -4.21 23.57
CA SER A 272 -6.14 -5.23 23.37
C SER A 272 -5.69 -6.34 22.42
N HIS A 273 -6.06 -7.58 22.73
CA HIS A 273 -6.00 -8.72 21.81
C HIS A 273 -7.29 -9.54 21.92
N VAL A 274 -8.06 -9.58 20.83
CA VAL A 274 -9.27 -10.41 20.71
C VAL A 274 -8.91 -11.84 20.37
N THR A 275 -9.56 -12.80 21.02
CA THR A 275 -9.30 -14.23 20.85
C THR A 275 -10.54 -15.08 21.11
N SER A 276 -10.43 -16.39 20.89
CA SER A 276 -11.49 -17.35 21.16
C SER A 276 -11.34 -17.99 22.54
N LYS A 277 -12.43 -18.56 23.06
CA LYS A 277 -12.41 -19.38 24.29
C LYS A 277 -11.38 -20.51 24.21
N LYS A 278 -11.28 -21.15 23.04
CA LYS A 278 -10.34 -22.24 22.79
C LYS A 278 -8.89 -21.80 22.97
N ASP A 279 -8.51 -20.67 22.36
CA ASP A 279 -7.15 -20.15 22.46
C ASP A 279 -6.81 -19.67 23.87
N LEU A 280 -7.80 -19.11 24.56
CA LEU A 280 -7.70 -18.79 25.99
C LEU A 280 -7.34 -20.03 26.78
N MET A 281 -8.08 -21.13 26.63
CA MET A 281 -7.80 -22.37 27.37
C MET A 281 -6.40 -22.91 27.06
N LEU A 282 -5.99 -22.89 25.79
CA LEU A 282 -4.65 -23.36 25.39
C LEU A 282 -3.53 -22.60 26.12
N ALA A 283 -3.69 -21.33 26.45
CA ALA A 283 -2.66 -20.56 27.18
C ALA A 283 -2.34 -21.15 28.57
N PHE A 284 -3.30 -21.84 29.20
CA PHE A 284 -3.14 -22.50 30.51
C PHE A 284 -2.82 -23.99 30.36
N ASP A 285 -3.49 -24.66 29.41
CA ASP A 285 -3.57 -26.12 29.37
C ASP A 285 -2.52 -26.75 28.42
N ASP A 286 -2.05 -26.01 27.41
CA ASP A 286 -1.01 -26.51 26.49
C ASP A 286 0.38 -26.30 27.07
N ALA A 287 1.03 -27.39 27.46
CA ALA A 287 2.38 -27.39 28.01
C ALA A 287 3.41 -26.70 27.10
N LYS A 288 3.23 -26.71 25.77
CA LYS A 288 4.15 -26.04 24.83
C LYS A 288 4.09 -24.51 24.96
N ARG A 289 2.98 -23.97 25.48
CA ARG A 289 2.82 -22.54 25.76
C ARG A 289 3.40 -22.14 27.11
N LYS A 290 3.91 -23.09 27.91
CA LYS A 290 4.56 -22.86 29.21
C LYS A 290 3.77 -21.93 30.14
N SER A 291 2.44 -22.07 30.14
CA SER A 291 1.53 -21.24 30.94
C SER A 291 1.74 -19.73 30.71
N THR A 292 1.80 -19.32 29.45
CA THR A 292 1.86 -17.90 29.05
C THR A 292 0.74 -17.52 28.09
N ILE A 293 0.11 -16.38 28.32
CA ILE A 293 -0.72 -15.68 27.33
C ILE A 293 0.22 -14.86 26.45
N GLY A 294 0.30 -15.22 25.17
CA GLY A 294 1.35 -14.78 24.26
C GLY A 294 2.34 -15.92 23.95
N ARG A 295 3.36 -15.63 23.14
CA ARG A 295 4.35 -16.60 22.66
C ARG A 295 5.65 -16.51 23.47
N GLN A 296 5.56 -16.71 24.79
CA GLN A 296 6.70 -16.61 25.71
C GLN A 296 7.43 -15.26 25.52
N GLU A 297 8.75 -15.23 25.38
CA GLU A 297 9.55 -14.02 25.15
C GLU A 297 9.23 -13.29 23.84
N ASN A 298 8.55 -13.95 22.89
CA ASN A 298 8.17 -13.37 21.60
C ASN A 298 6.92 -12.49 21.68
N GLY A 299 6.23 -12.49 22.82
CA GLY A 299 5.14 -11.57 23.12
C GLY A 299 3.80 -11.92 22.47
N LEU A 300 2.91 -10.93 22.47
CA LEU A 300 1.54 -11.00 21.99
C LEU A 300 1.26 -9.82 21.04
N PHE A 301 0.72 -10.11 19.86
CA PHE A 301 0.22 -9.09 18.94
C PHE A 301 -0.99 -8.38 19.54
N VAL A 302 -1.00 -7.05 19.54
CA VAL A 302 -2.05 -6.23 20.13
C VAL A 302 -2.38 -5.04 19.23
N THR A 303 -3.62 -4.57 19.33
CA THR A 303 -4.04 -3.21 18.93
C THR A 303 -4.24 -2.34 20.17
N SER A 304 -4.49 -1.04 20.02
CA SER A 304 -4.87 -0.22 21.18
C SER A 304 -6.27 -0.60 21.66
N PHE A 305 -6.50 -0.48 22.97
CA PHE A 305 -7.83 -0.77 23.52
C PHE A 305 -8.89 0.16 22.91
N ALA A 306 -8.56 1.43 22.67
CA ALA A 306 -9.48 2.39 22.05
C ALA A 306 -9.94 1.99 20.64
N GLU A 307 -9.04 1.46 19.81
CA GLU A 307 -9.37 1.01 18.44
C GLU A 307 -10.36 -0.15 18.47
N ASP A 308 -10.09 -1.19 19.28
CA ASP A 308 -11.01 -2.32 19.42
C ASP A 308 -12.37 -1.88 19.97
N MET A 309 -12.36 -0.96 20.93
CA MET A 309 -13.56 -0.39 21.51
C MET A 309 -14.39 0.42 20.51
N ALA A 310 -13.76 1.10 19.54
CA ALA A 310 -14.45 1.83 18.48
C ALA A 310 -14.97 0.89 17.38
N LEU A 311 -14.19 -0.15 17.05
CA LEU A 311 -14.47 -0.99 15.90
C LEU A 311 -15.48 -2.11 16.19
N LEU A 312 -15.51 -2.65 17.43
CA LEU A 312 -16.28 -3.84 17.76
C LEU A 312 -17.65 -3.55 18.37
N PHE A 313 -17.97 -2.29 18.61
CA PHE A 313 -19.25 -1.86 19.16
C PHE A 313 -20.04 -1.04 18.14
N THR A 314 -21.36 -1.02 18.29
CA THR A 314 -22.22 -0.05 17.61
C THR A 314 -22.20 1.28 18.35
N ASP A 315 -22.73 2.33 17.72
CA ASP A 315 -22.84 3.67 18.31
C ASP A 315 -23.69 3.69 19.60
N GLN A 316 -24.58 2.70 19.78
CA GLN A 316 -25.39 2.51 20.99
C GLN A 316 -24.67 1.70 22.08
N GLY A 317 -23.38 1.41 21.91
CA GLY A 317 -22.59 0.63 22.86
C GLY A 317 -22.90 -0.87 22.87
N LYS A 318 -23.60 -1.39 21.86
CA LYS A 318 -23.88 -2.82 21.70
C LYS A 318 -22.69 -3.51 21.07
N LEU A 319 -22.32 -4.69 21.57
CA LEU A 319 -21.29 -5.50 20.94
C LEU A 319 -21.81 -5.99 19.59
N LYS A 320 -21.01 -5.87 18.53
CA LYS A 320 -21.33 -6.44 17.21
C LYS A 320 -21.46 -7.97 17.31
N SER A 321 -22.18 -8.59 16.38
CA SER A 321 -22.35 -10.05 16.40
C SER A 321 -21.01 -10.77 16.21
N ALA A 322 -20.92 -12.03 16.66
CA ALA A 322 -19.73 -12.85 16.47
C ALA A 322 -19.32 -12.88 14.99
N ASP A 323 -20.25 -13.16 14.07
CA ASP A 323 -20.00 -13.17 12.62
C ASP A 323 -19.46 -11.83 12.10
N GLN A 324 -19.98 -10.70 12.58
CA GLN A 324 -19.47 -9.38 12.20
C GLN A 324 -18.04 -9.17 12.68
N ILE A 325 -17.73 -9.58 13.92
CA ILE A 325 -16.40 -9.45 14.52
C ILE A 325 -15.40 -10.40 13.86
N GLU A 326 -15.82 -11.63 13.50
CA GLU A 326 -15.00 -12.59 12.75
C GLU A 326 -14.60 -12.02 11.38
N ASN A 327 -15.55 -11.42 10.67
CA ASN A 327 -15.29 -10.75 9.40
C ASN A 327 -14.35 -9.55 9.55
N ILE A 328 -14.55 -8.72 10.59
CA ILE A 328 -13.69 -7.57 10.90
C ILE A 328 -12.25 -8.04 11.18
N LYS A 329 -12.09 -9.09 11.99
CA LYS A 329 -10.78 -9.61 12.41
C LYS A 329 -10.15 -10.57 11.40
N GLY A 330 -10.85 -10.90 10.31
CA GLY A 330 -10.34 -11.78 9.25
C GLY A 330 -10.05 -13.20 9.73
N VAL A 331 -10.86 -13.74 10.64
CA VAL A 331 -10.71 -15.10 11.17
C VAL A 331 -11.78 -16.04 10.60
N ASP A 332 -11.58 -17.36 10.78
CA ASP A 332 -12.55 -18.38 10.35
C ASP A 332 -13.94 -18.16 10.96
N SER A 333 -14.98 -18.49 10.20
CA SER A 333 -16.36 -18.43 10.71
C SER A 333 -16.55 -19.39 11.88
N GLY A 334 -17.26 -18.94 12.91
CA GLY A 334 -17.49 -19.68 14.15
C GLY A 334 -16.32 -19.62 15.14
N ARG A 335 -15.22 -18.92 14.82
CA ARG A 335 -14.08 -18.71 15.73
C ARG A 335 -14.49 -18.16 17.10
N TYR A 336 -15.51 -17.31 17.13
CA TYR A 336 -16.02 -16.64 18.33
C TYR A 336 -17.45 -17.08 18.69
N SER A 337 -17.90 -18.23 18.19
CA SER A 337 -19.21 -18.81 18.52
C SER A 337 -19.43 -19.04 20.02
N ASP A 338 -18.39 -19.39 20.77
CA ASP A 338 -18.39 -19.53 22.24
C ASP A 338 -18.24 -18.18 22.99
N GLY A 339 -18.31 -17.07 22.27
CA GLY A 339 -18.09 -15.71 22.74
C GLY A 339 -16.76 -15.13 22.26
N VAL A 340 -16.76 -13.80 22.13
CA VAL A 340 -15.58 -12.99 21.81
C VAL A 340 -14.82 -12.73 23.11
N TYR A 341 -13.63 -13.29 23.26
CA TYR A 341 -12.78 -13.04 24.42
C TYR A 341 -11.74 -11.96 24.11
N GLN A 342 -11.30 -11.24 25.13
CA GLN A 342 -10.35 -10.14 24.99
C GLN A 342 -9.33 -10.18 26.12
N TYR A 343 -8.06 -10.05 25.75
CA TYR A 343 -6.98 -9.72 26.68
C TYR A 343 -6.80 -8.20 26.72
N GLU A 344 -6.76 -7.63 27.91
CA GLU A 344 -6.64 -6.19 28.13
C GLU A 344 -5.43 -5.91 29.03
N TYR A 345 -4.50 -5.10 28.54
CA TYR A 345 -3.45 -4.46 29.36
C TYR A 345 -3.95 -3.05 29.68
N ASP A 346 -4.15 -2.73 30.96
CA ASP A 346 -4.60 -1.39 31.31
C ASP A 346 -3.54 -0.31 31.02
N SER A 347 -3.94 0.95 31.12
CA SER A 347 -3.06 2.10 30.86
C SER A 347 -1.83 2.12 31.79
N GLU A 348 -1.99 1.75 33.06
CA GLU A 348 -0.91 1.74 34.05
C GLU A 348 0.14 0.66 33.71
N LEU A 349 -0.31 -0.56 33.45
CA LEU A 349 0.53 -1.67 33.03
C LEU A 349 1.28 -1.33 31.74
N THR A 350 0.56 -0.76 30.76
CA THR A 350 1.14 -0.36 29.47
C THR A 350 2.23 0.69 29.63
N LYS A 351 2.01 1.74 30.45
CA LYS A 351 3.02 2.76 30.74
C LYS A 351 4.26 2.17 31.41
N ASN A 352 4.08 1.23 32.34
CA ASN A 352 5.20 0.61 33.04
C ASN A 352 5.95 -0.38 32.14
N ILE A 353 5.28 -1.07 31.21
CA ILE A 353 5.92 -1.88 30.15
C ILE A 353 6.76 -0.99 29.22
N ASP A 354 6.25 0.18 28.81
CA ASP A 354 7.00 1.11 27.96
C ASP A 354 8.24 1.68 28.65
N LYS A 355 8.14 2.03 29.95
CA LYS A 355 9.30 2.46 30.76
C LYS A 355 10.41 1.42 30.80
N LEU A 356 10.07 0.13 30.69
CA LEU A 356 11.03 -0.97 30.62
C LEU A 356 11.61 -1.19 29.22
N GLY A 357 11.07 -0.50 28.20
CA GLY A 357 11.48 -0.67 26.80
C GLY A 357 11.03 -2.00 26.18
N TYR A 358 9.93 -2.60 26.69
CA TYR A 358 9.50 -3.94 26.28
C TYR A 358 8.42 -3.97 25.18
N ILE A 359 7.88 -2.82 24.78
CA ILE A 359 7.00 -2.73 23.60
C ILE A 359 7.84 -2.86 22.31
N ARG A 360 7.40 -3.73 21.40
CA ARG A 360 8.10 -4.07 20.16
C ARG A 360 7.19 -3.85 18.96
N THR A 361 7.77 -3.66 17.78
CA THR A 361 7.05 -3.69 16.49
C THR A 361 7.21 -5.06 15.86
N ALA A 362 6.18 -5.55 15.18
CA ALA A 362 6.28 -6.80 14.42
C ALA A 362 7.25 -6.65 13.23
N SER A 363 7.89 -7.76 12.88
CA SER A 363 8.70 -7.96 11.67
C SER A 363 8.19 -9.19 10.91
N GLY A 364 8.64 -9.38 9.67
CA GLY A 364 8.13 -10.43 8.80
C GLY A 364 8.44 -11.86 9.24
N ASP A 365 9.33 -12.03 10.21
CA ASP A 365 9.80 -13.27 10.84
C ASP A 365 9.42 -13.37 12.33
N THR A 366 8.64 -12.42 12.85
CA THR A 366 8.18 -12.45 14.26
C THR A 366 7.32 -13.70 14.50
N PRO A 367 7.59 -14.53 15.53
CA PRO A 367 6.77 -15.70 15.82
C PRO A 367 5.30 -15.33 16.01
N GLY A 368 4.43 -15.90 15.18
CA GLY A 368 3.01 -15.58 15.14
C GLY A 368 2.58 -14.70 13.97
N ALA A 369 3.52 -14.03 13.31
CA ALA A 369 3.28 -13.45 11.99
C ALA A 369 3.04 -14.57 10.97
N ASN A 370 2.19 -14.28 9.99
CA ASN A 370 1.84 -15.17 8.89
C ASN A 370 1.93 -14.40 7.56
N SER A 371 1.58 -15.05 6.44
CA SER A 371 1.67 -14.48 5.10
C SER A 371 0.84 -13.21 4.88
N LEU A 372 -0.21 -12.99 5.68
CA LEU A 372 -1.08 -11.81 5.62
C LEU A 372 -0.62 -10.66 6.54
N ASN A 373 0.42 -10.85 7.36
CA ASN A 373 1.01 -9.75 8.15
C ASN A 373 1.83 -8.80 7.26
N ILE A 374 1.65 -7.51 7.48
CA ILE A 374 2.19 -6.43 6.64
C ILE A 374 3.02 -5.41 7.44
N PRO A 375 3.90 -4.63 6.79
CA PRO A 375 4.54 -3.47 7.40
C PRO A 375 3.56 -2.37 7.79
N GLY A 376 4.05 -1.40 8.54
CA GLY A 376 3.33 -0.16 8.88
C GLY A 376 2.78 -0.11 10.31
N CYS A 377 3.10 -1.10 11.15
CA CYS A 377 2.48 -1.28 12.48
C CYS A 377 0.95 -1.23 12.39
N GLN A 378 0.40 -2.01 11.45
CA GLN A 378 -1.04 -2.05 11.14
C GLN A 378 -1.46 -3.46 10.73
N THR A 379 -2.74 -3.78 10.94
CA THR A 379 -3.33 -5.05 10.50
C THR A 379 -3.79 -4.96 9.05
N TRP A 380 -3.74 -6.10 8.33
CA TRP A 380 -4.47 -6.27 7.08
C TRP A 380 -5.87 -6.82 7.38
N SER A 381 -6.91 -6.13 6.92
CA SER A 381 -8.32 -6.44 7.21
C SER A 381 -9.14 -6.67 5.92
N GLY A 382 -8.49 -7.23 4.89
CA GLY A 382 -9.12 -7.47 3.59
C GLY A 382 -9.39 -6.19 2.80
N LYS A 383 -10.40 -6.25 1.92
CA LYS A 383 -10.89 -5.10 1.14
C LYS A 383 -11.46 -3.95 1.98
N HIS A 384 -11.89 -4.24 3.22
CA HIS A 384 -12.42 -3.26 4.16
C HIS A 384 -11.29 -2.66 5.00
N ILE A 385 -10.46 -1.83 4.37
CA ILE A 385 -9.31 -1.18 5.02
C ILE A 385 -9.71 -0.29 6.20
N GLU A 386 -10.96 0.17 6.25
CA GLU A 386 -11.55 0.86 7.39
C GLU A 386 -11.55 0.05 8.69
N ASN A 387 -11.43 -1.28 8.61
CA ASN A 387 -11.26 -2.18 9.75
C ASN A 387 -9.78 -2.37 10.15
N SER A 388 -8.84 -1.75 9.43
CA SER A 388 -7.40 -1.85 9.72
C SER A 388 -7.06 -1.03 10.96
N GLU A 389 -6.52 -1.70 11.96
CA GLU A 389 -6.10 -1.11 13.23
C GLU A 389 -4.57 -1.08 13.32
N SER A 390 -4.05 -0.38 14.30
CA SER A 390 -2.62 -0.44 14.62
C SER A 390 -2.21 -1.80 15.19
N GLU A 391 -0.93 -2.16 15.02
CA GLU A 391 -0.38 -3.43 15.47
C GLU A 391 0.97 -3.23 16.15
N LEU A 392 1.06 -3.64 17.42
CA LEU A 392 2.30 -3.72 18.20
C LEU A 392 2.43 -5.11 18.85
N ILE A 393 3.62 -5.41 19.38
CA ILE A 393 3.89 -6.60 20.17
C ILE A 393 4.14 -6.19 21.62
N PHE A 394 3.31 -6.72 22.52
CA PHE A 394 3.44 -6.54 23.96
C PHE A 394 4.07 -7.79 24.61
N PRO A 395 4.75 -7.66 25.76
CA PRO A 395 5.30 -8.80 26.47
C PRO A 395 4.18 -9.75 26.91
N SER A 396 4.45 -11.06 26.87
CA SER A 396 3.48 -12.09 27.29
C SER A 396 3.19 -11.99 28.78
N ILE A 397 2.03 -12.50 29.20
CA ILE A 397 1.64 -12.61 30.62
C ILE A 397 1.84 -14.05 31.11
N SER A 398 2.54 -14.22 32.22
CA SER A 398 2.60 -15.51 32.90
C SER A 398 1.28 -15.80 33.61
N VAL A 399 0.73 -16.97 33.35
CA VAL A 399 -0.46 -17.52 34.02
C VAL A 399 -0.10 -18.80 34.79
N LYS A 400 1.16 -18.90 35.22
CA LYS A 400 1.65 -20.01 36.02
C LYS A 400 0.77 -20.19 37.27
N ASP A 401 0.49 -21.44 37.60
CA ASP A 401 -0.34 -21.87 38.73
C ASP A 401 -1.85 -21.52 38.63
N LEU A 402 -2.28 -20.80 37.59
CA LEU A 402 -3.69 -20.58 37.29
C LEU A 402 -4.27 -21.75 36.49
N LYS A 403 -5.56 -22.05 36.73
CA LYS A 403 -6.29 -23.12 36.03
C LYS A 403 -7.36 -22.52 35.12
N SER A 404 -7.38 -22.92 33.85
CA SER A 404 -8.34 -22.45 32.83
C SER A 404 -9.79 -22.53 33.31
N LYS A 405 -10.19 -23.65 33.93
CA LYS A 405 -11.55 -23.86 34.45
C LYS A 405 -11.97 -22.82 35.50
N ALA A 406 -11.07 -22.47 36.43
CA ALA A 406 -11.37 -21.48 37.46
C ALA A 406 -11.44 -20.07 36.88
N VAL A 407 -10.51 -19.74 35.97
CA VAL A 407 -10.49 -18.46 35.24
C VAL A 407 -11.78 -18.28 34.44
N LEU A 408 -12.21 -19.29 33.68
CA LEU A 408 -13.45 -19.22 32.90
C LEU A 408 -14.69 -19.11 33.77
N ALA A 409 -14.75 -19.81 34.90
CA ALA A 409 -15.89 -19.70 35.83
C ALA A 409 -16.03 -18.27 36.40
N GLU A 410 -14.90 -17.61 36.71
CA GLU A 410 -14.90 -16.21 37.14
C GLU A 410 -15.38 -15.27 36.01
N ILE A 411 -14.92 -15.50 34.78
CA ILE A 411 -15.37 -14.73 33.61
C ILE A 411 -16.87 -14.91 33.38
N ASP A 412 -17.39 -16.13 33.49
CA ASP A 412 -18.83 -16.39 33.33
C ASP A 412 -19.66 -15.70 34.44
N ALA A 413 -19.12 -15.58 35.65
CA ALA A 413 -19.80 -14.93 36.78
C ALA A 413 -19.74 -13.40 36.75
N LYS A 414 -18.59 -12.81 36.37
CA LYS A 414 -18.31 -11.37 36.49
C LYS A 414 -18.15 -10.63 35.16
N GLY A 415 -18.05 -11.37 34.06
CA GLY A 415 -17.67 -10.87 32.74
C GLY A 415 -16.15 -10.78 32.50
N TYR A 416 -15.33 -10.95 33.55
CA TYR A 416 -13.87 -10.89 33.46
C TYR A 416 -13.15 -11.61 34.60
N PHE A 417 -11.87 -11.94 34.36
CA PHE A 417 -10.88 -12.34 35.35
C PHE A 417 -9.73 -11.33 35.32
N GLU A 418 -9.18 -10.95 36.48
CA GLU A 418 -8.14 -9.92 36.59
C GLU A 418 -6.91 -10.44 37.33
N ILE A 419 -5.73 -10.05 36.83
CA ILE A 419 -4.45 -10.22 37.50
C ILE A 419 -3.93 -8.82 37.84
N ILE A 420 -3.84 -8.53 39.14
CA ILE A 420 -3.22 -7.31 39.66
C ILE A 420 -1.72 -7.53 39.76
N ASP A 421 -0.94 -6.58 39.27
CA ASP A 421 0.50 -6.61 39.16
C ASP A 421 1.02 -7.90 38.50
N PRO A 422 0.66 -8.14 37.22
CA PRO A 422 0.99 -9.40 36.57
C PRO A 422 2.50 -9.59 36.43
N THR A 423 2.91 -10.87 36.37
CA THR A 423 4.26 -11.23 35.93
C THR A 423 4.29 -11.28 34.41
N ILE A 424 5.06 -10.39 33.78
CA ILE A 424 5.28 -10.36 32.33
C ILE A 424 6.54 -11.12 31.95
N ILE A 425 6.62 -11.56 30.68
CA ILE A 425 7.82 -12.16 30.09
C ILE A 425 8.49 -11.11 29.21
N ALA A 426 9.67 -10.68 29.62
CA ALA A 426 10.49 -9.72 28.87
C ALA A 426 11.00 -10.32 27.56
N PRO A 427 11.41 -9.50 26.58
CA PRO A 427 11.89 -10.02 25.30
C PRO A 427 13.20 -10.80 25.35
N ASN A 428 13.93 -10.76 26.48
CA ASN A 428 15.10 -11.58 26.75
C ASN A 428 14.79 -12.85 27.56
N GLY A 429 13.50 -13.10 27.85
CA GLY A 429 13.03 -14.25 28.64
C GLY A 429 12.85 -13.99 30.13
N ASP A 430 13.24 -12.82 30.66
CA ASP A 430 13.12 -12.53 32.09
C ASP A 430 11.66 -12.43 32.54
N HIS A 431 11.36 -12.99 33.71
CA HIS A 431 10.05 -12.84 34.35
C HIS A 431 10.08 -11.63 35.29
N LYS A 432 9.16 -10.68 35.09
CA LYS A 432 9.11 -9.46 35.91
C LYS A 432 7.69 -9.15 36.35
N LYS A 433 7.50 -8.95 37.66
CA LYS A 433 6.25 -8.39 38.20
C LYS A 433 6.18 -6.89 37.88
N VAL A 434 5.08 -6.44 37.30
CA VAL A 434 4.91 -5.04 36.87
C VAL A 434 3.59 -4.50 37.35
N THR A 435 3.62 -3.30 37.94
CA THR A 435 2.43 -2.63 38.46
C THR A 435 1.42 -2.30 37.36
N GLY A 436 0.16 -2.60 37.63
CA GLY A 436 -0.98 -2.37 36.72
C GLY A 436 -1.93 -3.57 36.70
N ARG A 437 -2.86 -3.61 35.75
CA ARG A 437 -3.87 -4.68 35.65
C ARG A 437 -3.89 -5.31 34.27
N PHE A 438 -3.93 -6.64 34.27
CA PHE A 438 -4.22 -7.43 33.09
C PHE A 438 -5.55 -8.16 33.26
N LYS A 439 -6.44 -8.06 32.27
CA LYS A 439 -7.75 -8.72 32.31
C LYS A 439 -7.93 -9.69 31.16
N ILE A 440 -8.67 -10.75 31.45
CA ILE A 440 -9.23 -11.67 30.47
C ILE A 440 -10.75 -11.51 30.54
N LYS A 441 -11.38 -11.09 29.44
CA LYS A 441 -12.78 -10.69 29.42
C LYS A 441 -13.55 -11.50 28.41
N LYS A 442 -14.82 -11.78 28.68
CA LYS A 442 -15.79 -12.08 27.63
C LYS A 442 -16.43 -10.75 27.27
N MET A 443 -16.24 -10.29 26.03
CA MET A 443 -16.79 -9.02 25.59
C MET A 443 -18.33 -9.07 25.66
N GLN A 444 -18.92 -7.97 26.08
CA GLN A 444 -20.36 -7.81 26.29
C GLN A 444 -20.75 -6.36 26.06
N ASP A 445 -22.05 -6.09 25.89
CA ASP A 445 -22.59 -4.74 25.75
C ASP A 445 -22.08 -3.79 26.84
N ARG A 446 -21.81 -2.54 26.47
CA ARG A 446 -21.57 -1.49 27.46
C ARG A 446 -22.88 -1.18 28.18
N LYS A 447 -22.79 -1.03 29.50
CA LYS A 447 -23.90 -0.59 30.33
C LYS A 447 -24.06 0.92 30.27
#